data_AF-K7C9I6-F1
#
_entry.id   AF-K7C9I6-F1
#
_cell.length_a   1.000
_cell.length_b   1.000
_cell.length_c   1.000
_cell.angle_alpha   90.00
_cell.angle_beta   90.00
_cell.angle_gamma   90.00
#
_symmetry.space_group_name_H-M   'P 1'
#
loop_
_entity.id
_entity.type
_entity.pdbx_description
1 polymer ?
#
loop_
_entity_poly.entity_id
_entity_poly.type
_entity_poly.pdbx_seq_one_letter_code
_entity_poly.pdbx_strand_id
1 'polypeptide(L)'
;MSCKKQRSRKHSVNEKCNTKIEQYFSPVSKEQQNNCSTSLMRMESRGGPRATTNTQAQRFHSPKKNPEDQTMPQNRTISVTLKVNHRRNQDMKLKLTDSENSSLYMALNTLQAVRKEIETHQGQEMLVRGTEGIKEYINLGMPLSCFPEGGQVVITFSQSKSKQKEDNHIFGRQDKASTECVKFYIHAIGIGKYKRRIVKCGKLHKKGCKLCVYAFKGETIKDALCKDGRFLPFLENDDWKLIENNDTILESTQPVDELEGKYFQVEVEKRMVPSAAASQNPESEKRNTCVLREQIVAQYPSLKRESEKIIENFKKKMKVKNGETLFKLHRTTFGKVTKNSSSIKVVKLLVRLSDSVGYLSWDSATTGCATCFVFKGLFILTCRHVIDNIVGDGIEPSKWATIIGQCVRVTFGYEELKDKETNYFFVEPWFEIHNEELDYAVLKLKENGQQVPIELYNGITPVPLSGLIHIIGHPYGEKKQIDACAVIPQGQRAKKCQERVQSKKAESPEYVHMHTQRSFQKIVHNPDVITYDTEFFFGASGSPVFDSKGSLVAMHAAGFAYTYQNEIRSIIEFGSTMESILLDIKQRHKPWYEEVFVSQQDVEMMSDEDL
;
A
#
# COMPACT_ATOMS: atom_id res chain seq x y z
N MET A 1 49.63 -47.51 36.06
CA MET A 1 49.56 -48.29 34.80
C MET A 1 48.13 -48.23 34.25
N SER A 2 48.05 -48.23 32.92
CA SER A 2 46.93 -47.88 32.03
C SER A 2 45.77 -48.88 32.01
N CYS A 3 44.54 -48.41 31.76
CA CYS A 3 43.73 -48.87 30.60
C CYS A 3 42.49 -48.00 30.29
N LYS A 4 42.60 -47.31 29.15
CA LYS A 4 41.66 -46.76 28.14
C LYS A 4 40.14 -46.66 28.42
N LYS A 5 39.66 -45.40 28.31
CA LYS A 5 38.30 -44.99 27.94
C LYS A 5 38.00 -45.33 26.47
N GLN A 6 36.81 -45.87 26.17
CA GLN A 6 36.30 -46.04 24.81
C GLN A 6 35.18 -45.01 24.54
N ARG A 7 35.31 -44.29 23.42
CA ARG A 7 34.47 -43.18 22.95
C ARG A 7 33.08 -43.66 22.52
N SER A 8 32.03 -43.00 23.01
CA SER A 8 30.70 -42.99 22.39
C SER A 8 30.73 -42.15 21.12
N ARG A 9 30.39 -42.77 19.98
CA ARG A 9 30.29 -42.12 18.66
C ARG A 9 29.16 -41.09 18.67
N LYS A 10 29.50 -39.82 18.39
CA LYS A 10 28.55 -38.79 17.94
C LYS A 10 28.12 -39.16 16.52
N HIS A 11 26.81 -39.24 16.28
CA HIS A 11 26.27 -39.24 14.92
C HIS A 11 26.58 -37.89 14.28
N SER A 12 27.38 -37.90 13.21
CA SER A 12 27.63 -36.76 12.35
C SER A 12 26.42 -36.57 11.43
N VAL A 13 25.74 -35.43 11.57
CA VAL A 13 24.75 -34.95 10.60
C VAL A 13 25.48 -34.68 9.28
N ASN A 14 24.94 -35.22 8.19
CA ASN A 14 25.57 -35.32 6.88
C ASN A 14 25.55 -33.95 6.16
N GLU A 15 26.72 -33.36 5.90
CA GLU A 15 26.93 -32.05 5.25
C GLU A 15 26.65 -32.07 3.72
N LYS A 16 25.64 -32.82 3.25
CA LYS A 16 25.39 -33.03 1.81
C LYS A 16 24.13 -32.39 1.23
N CYS A 17 23.56 -31.35 1.87
CA CYS A 17 22.41 -30.61 1.31
C CYS A 17 22.79 -29.42 0.39
N ASN A 18 24.06 -29.27 0.00
CA ASN A 18 24.57 -28.07 -0.69
C ASN A 18 24.73 -28.24 -2.22
N THR A 19 23.70 -28.69 -2.95
CA THR A 19 23.77 -28.71 -4.42
C THR A 19 22.60 -28.02 -5.11
N LYS A 20 22.95 -26.86 -5.69
CA LYS A 20 22.47 -26.27 -6.95
C LYS A 20 21.10 -25.57 -6.98
N ILE A 21 21.19 -24.24 -6.85
CA ILE A 21 20.22 -23.23 -7.36
C ILE A 21 20.14 -23.23 -8.92
N GLU A 22 20.91 -24.06 -9.63
CA GLU A 22 20.98 -24.05 -11.10
C GLU A 22 19.68 -24.47 -11.82
N GLN A 23 18.74 -25.13 -11.13
CA GLN A 23 17.55 -25.69 -11.79
C GLN A 23 16.42 -24.69 -12.04
N TYR A 24 16.40 -23.51 -11.39
CA TYR A 24 15.31 -22.55 -11.62
C TYR A 24 15.44 -21.80 -12.96
N PHE A 25 16.65 -21.71 -13.53
CA PHE A 25 16.86 -21.06 -14.82
C PHE A 25 17.83 -21.88 -15.68
N SER A 26 17.30 -22.60 -16.66
CA SER A 26 18.11 -23.24 -17.71
C SER A 26 19.04 -22.20 -18.38
N PRO A 27 20.31 -22.54 -18.65
CA PRO A 27 21.23 -21.63 -19.33
C PRO A 27 20.83 -21.46 -20.80
N VAL A 28 20.74 -20.20 -21.24
CA VAL A 28 20.56 -19.85 -22.66
C VAL A 28 21.81 -20.27 -23.43
N SER A 29 21.65 -21.17 -24.39
CA SER A 29 22.66 -21.52 -25.37
C SER A 29 23.07 -20.28 -26.17
N LYS A 30 24.38 -19.99 -26.16
CA LYS A 30 24.99 -19.00 -27.05
C LYS A 30 25.08 -19.63 -28.43
N GLU A 31 24.27 -19.18 -29.37
CA GLU A 31 24.67 -19.03 -30.77
C GLU A 31 23.62 -18.23 -31.55
N GLN A 32 24.11 -17.47 -32.53
CA GLN A 32 23.41 -16.55 -33.44
C GLN A 32 23.09 -15.13 -32.91
N GLN A 33 24.17 -14.41 -32.62
CA GLN A 33 24.28 -13.03 -33.11
C GLN A 33 24.60 -13.09 -34.60
N ASN A 34 23.69 -12.58 -35.46
CA ASN A 34 24.05 -11.73 -36.60
C ASN A 34 22.81 -11.21 -37.33
N ASN A 35 22.92 -9.95 -37.77
CA ASN A 35 22.00 -9.18 -38.62
C ASN A 35 20.82 -8.56 -37.84
N CYS A 36 20.52 -7.26 -37.88
CA CYS A 36 20.58 -6.37 -39.03
C CYS A 36 20.68 -4.88 -38.61
N SER A 37 21.25 -4.11 -39.52
CA SER A 37 21.62 -2.69 -39.49
C SER A 37 20.44 -1.71 -39.50
N THR A 38 20.73 -0.56 -38.89
CA THR A 38 20.07 0.74 -38.92
C THR A 38 19.56 1.18 -40.30
N SER A 39 18.33 1.71 -40.39
CA SER A 39 17.99 2.73 -41.39
C SER A 39 17.10 3.82 -40.79
N LEU A 40 17.65 5.03 -40.73
CA LEU A 40 16.97 6.29 -40.47
C LEU A 40 16.18 6.72 -41.71
N MET A 41 14.93 7.17 -41.54
CA MET A 41 14.36 8.20 -42.43
C MET A 41 13.49 9.19 -41.67
N ARG A 42 13.91 10.46 -41.77
CA ARG A 42 13.12 11.69 -41.56
C ARG A 42 12.13 11.84 -42.70
N MET A 43 10.98 12.46 -42.45
CA MET A 43 10.30 13.22 -43.50
C MET A 43 9.55 14.43 -42.92
N GLU A 44 9.92 15.59 -43.46
CA GLU A 44 9.29 16.90 -43.24
C GLU A 44 8.09 17.10 -44.18
N SER A 45 7.26 18.05 -43.77
CA SER A 45 6.07 18.65 -44.38
C SER A 45 6.22 19.25 -45.79
N ARG A 46 5.11 19.24 -46.59
CA ARG A 46 4.48 20.44 -47.23
C ARG A 46 3.29 20.11 -48.16
N GLY A 47 2.11 20.70 -47.86
CA GLY A 47 1.34 21.63 -48.72
C GLY A 47 0.46 21.16 -49.91
N GLY A 48 -0.87 21.04 -49.69
CA GLY A 48 -2.08 21.47 -50.48
C GLY A 48 -2.23 21.19 -52.01
N PRO A 49 -3.35 21.60 -52.69
CA PRO A 49 -4.58 22.27 -52.20
C PRO A 49 -5.93 21.94 -52.94
N ARG A 50 -7.02 22.61 -52.48
CA ARG A 50 -8.32 23.01 -53.14
C ARG A 50 -9.48 21.99 -53.29
N ALA A 51 -10.64 22.31 -52.70
CA ALA A 51 -11.79 22.94 -53.40
C ALA A 51 -12.99 23.20 -52.45
N THR A 52 -13.61 24.37 -52.62
CA THR A 52 -14.78 24.95 -51.92
C THR A 52 -16.12 24.46 -52.48
N THR A 53 -17.17 24.34 -51.66
CA THR A 53 -18.39 25.21 -51.67
C THR A 53 -19.48 24.72 -50.70
N ASN A 54 -20.18 25.68 -50.08
CA ASN A 54 -21.30 25.54 -49.14
C ASN A 54 -22.62 25.16 -49.85
N THR A 55 -23.60 24.57 -49.13
CA THR A 55 -24.98 25.09 -48.94
C THR A 55 -25.75 24.22 -47.92
N GLN A 56 -26.52 24.89 -47.04
CA GLN A 56 -27.42 24.38 -46.00
C GLN A 56 -28.63 23.58 -46.54
N ALA A 57 -29.19 22.66 -45.72
CA ALA A 57 -30.50 22.83 -45.07
C ALA A 57 -31.10 21.52 -44.51
N GLN A 58 -31.57 21.60 -43.25
CA GLN A 58 -32.81 21.01 -42.69
C GLN A 58 -32.93 19.46 -42.61
N ARG A 59 -33.46 18.79 -41.57
CA ARG A 59 -34.31 19.18 -40.41
C ARG A 59 -34.56 17.92 -39.53
N PHE A 60 -35.02 18.15 -38.28
CA PHE A 60 -35.89 17.29 -37.42
C PHE A 60 -35.25 16.14 -36.59
N HIS A 61 -35.60 15.87 -35.32
CA HIS A 61 -36.53 16.43 -34.33
C HIS A 61 -36.04 16.08 -32.90
N SER A 62 -36.26 16.99 -31.94
CA SER A 62 -36.16 16.74 -30.49
C SER A 62 -37.54 16.37 -29.91
N PRO A 63 -37.65 15.64 -28.78
CA PRO A 63 -38.90 15.51 -28.04
C PRO A 63 -39.13 16.74 -27.14
N LYS A 64 -40.38 17.22 -27.13
CA LYS A 64 -40.90 18.27 -26.23
C LYS A 64 -41.18 17.71 -24.83
N LYS A 65 -40.85 18.49 -23.79
CA LYS A 65 -41.62 18.61 -22.54
C LYS A 65 -41.74 20.11 -22.19
N ASN A 66 -42.82 20.43 -21.49
CA ASN A 66 -43.58 21.69 -21.44
C ASN A 66 -42.89 22.94 -20.84
N PRO A 67 -43.48 24.14 -21.06
CA PRO A 67 -42.97 25.46 -20.63
C PRO A 67 -43.52 25.91 -19.26
N GLU A 68 -42.88 26.95 -18.69
CA GLU A 68 -43.10 27.61 -17.37
C GLU A 68 -42.20 27.00 -16.27
N ASP A 69 -41.07 27.59 -15.86
CA ASP A 69 -40.88 28.96 -15.34
C ASP A 69 -39.79 29.78 -16.07
N GLN A 70 -40.09 31.04 -16.36
CA GLN A 70 -39.08 32.05 -16.68
C GLN A 70 -38.42 32.55 -15.37
N THR A 71 -37.33 31.94 -14.93
CA THR A 71 -36.47 32.59 -13.93
C THR A 71 -35.59 33.64 -14.61
N MET A 72 -35.93 34.91 -14.41
CA MET A 72 -35.08 36.07 -14.68
C MET A 72 -33.64 35.80 -14.17
N PRO A 73 -32.57 36.27 -14.86
CA PRO A 73 -31.22 36.14 -14.34
C PRO A 73 -31.11 36.94 -13.03
N GLN A 74 -31.04 36.23 -11.90
CA GLN A 74 -30.85 36.83 -10.59
C GLN A 74 -29.39 37.29 -10.49
N ASN A 75 -29.21 38.60 -10.38
CA ASN A 75 -27.92 39.25 -10.15
C ASN A 75 -27.83 39.65 -8.68
N ARG A 76 -26.63 39.56 -8.09
CA ARG A 76 -26.37 39.98 -6.72
C ARG A 76 -25.44 41.19 -6.71
N THR A 77 -25.78 42.19 -5.91
CA THR A 77 -24.89 43.33 -5.67
C THR A 77 -24.18 43.23 -4.32
N ILE A 78 -22.85 43.39 -4.32
CA ILE A 78 -22.03 43.54 -3.11
C ILE A 78 -21.12 44.78 -3.20
N SER A 79 -20.71 45.32 -2.06
CA SER A 79 -19.73 46.40 -1.98
C SER A 79 -18.35 45.84 -1.67
N VAL A 80 -17.34 46.28 -2.41
CA VAL A 80 -15.96 45.82 -2.31
C VAL A 80 -15.07 46.98 -1.89
N THR A 81 -14.32 46.82 -0.81
CA THR A 81 -13.31 47.78 -0.35
C THR A 81 -11.92 47.22 -0.59
N LEU A 82 -11.12 47.89 -1.40
CA LEU A 82 -9.74 47.50 -1.70
C LEU A 82 -8.78 48.25 -0.77
N LYS A 83 -8.10 47.54 0.13
CA LYS A 83 -7.08 48.13 1.01
C LYS A 83 -5.70 48.09 0.35
N VAL A 84 -5.27 49.23 -0.19
CA VAL A 84 -3.99 49.40 -0.90
C VAL A 84 -2.96 50.09 0.02
N ASN A 85 -1.67 49.81 -0.19
CA ASN A 85 -0.56 50.37 0.61
C ASN A 85 -0.57 51.92 0.72
N HIS A 86 -0.12 52.40 1.88
CA HIS A 86 -0.14 53.78 2.43
C HIS A 86 0.36 54.96 1.55
N ARG A 87 0.77 54.74 0.29
CA ARG A 87 1.27 55.80 -0.60
C ARG A 87 0.19 56.46 -1.48
N ARG A 88 -1.01 55.89 -1.58
CA ARG A 88 -2.12 56.43 -2.40
C ARG A 88 -3.36 56.90 -1.63
N ASN A 89 -3.33 56.85 -0.28
CA ASN A 89 -4.30 57.46 0.65
C ASN A 89 -5.77 57.53 0.17
N GLN A 90 -6.41 56.38 -0.05
CA GLN A 90 -7.83 56.14 0.21
C GLN A 90 -8.18 54.67 -0.05
N ASP A 91 -8.92 54.05 0.89
CA ASP A 91 -9.56 52.76 0.67
C ASP A 91 -10.57 52.91 -0.47
N MET A 92 -10.38 52.18 -1.59
CA MET A 92 -11.25 52.31 -2.75
C MET A 92 -12.50 51.45 -2.56
N LYS A 93 -13.67 52.10 -2.47
CA LYS A 93 -14.96 51.43 -2.43
C LYS A 93 -15.51 51.26 -3.86
N LEU A 94 -15.87 50.04 -4.21
CA LEU A 94 -16.37 49.63 -5.52
C LEU A 94 -17.70 48.91 -5.32
N LYS A 95 -18.62 49.05 -6.28
CA LYS A 95 -19.86 48.28 -6.33
C LYS A 95 -19.67 47.15 -7.34
N LEU A 96 -19.89 45.92 -6.91
CA LEU A 96 -19.84 44.73 -7.76
C LEU A 96 -21.26 44.22 -7.98
N THR A 97 -21.65 43.97 -9.21
CA THR A 97 -22.93 43.33 -9.57
C THR A 97 -22.67 42.33 -10.67
N ASP A 98 -22.98 41.07 -10.41
CA ASP A 98 -22.76 39.95 -11.33
C ASP A 98 -23.82 38.87 -11.05
N SER A 99 -23.87 37.83 -11.89
CA SER A 99 -24.78 36.70 -11.74
C SER A 99 -24.61 36.02 -10.39
N GLU A 100 -25.72 35.63 -9.76
CA GLU A 100 -25.72 34.88 -8.49
C GLU A 100 -24.90 33.58 -8.55
N ASN A 101 -24.78 32.98 -9.74
CA ASN A 101 -23.99 31.76 -9.96
C ASN A 101 -22.50 32.02 -10.22
N SER A 102 -22.09 33.29 -10.39
CA SER A 102 -20.69 33.67 -10.55
C SER A 102 -19.94 33.46 -9.24
N SER A 103 -18.73 32.91 -9.29
CA SER A 103 -17.88 32.84 -8.10
C SER A 103 -17.36 34.22 -7.74
N LEU A 104 -17.11 34.46 -6.46
CA LEU A 104 -16.59 35.73 -5.98
C LEU A 104 -15.32 36.16 -6.74
N TYR A 105 -14.42 35.24 -7.05
CA TYR A 105 -13.21 35.52 -7.82
C TYR A 105 -13.51 36.00 -9.24
N MET A 106 -14.42 35.32 -9.94
CA MET A 106 -14.80 35.69 -11.32
C MET A 106 -15.46 37.07 -11.32
N ALA A 107 -16.38 37.30 -10.39
CA ALA A 107 -17.04 38.57 -10.21
C ALA A 107 -16.04 39.70 -9.87
N LEU A 108 -15.12 39.47 -8.92
CA LEU A 108 -14.09 40.46 -8.57
C LEU A 108 -13.16 40.80 -9.74
N ASN A 109 -12.87 39.82 -10.59
CA ASN A 109 -12.12 40.04 -11.82
C ASN A 109 -12.90 40.85 -12.87
N THR A 110 -14.17 41.18 -12.72
CA THR A 110 -14.82 42.15 -13.62
C THR A 110 -14.38 43.60 -13.33
N LEU A 111 -13.89 43.86 -12.11
CA LEU A 111 -13.46 45.19 -11.68
C LEU A 111 -12.01 45.45 -12.09
N GLN A 112 -11.80 46.41 -12.99
CA GLN A 112 -10.47 46.77 -13.50
C GLN A 112 -9.50 47.17 -12.37
N ALA A 113 -9.98 47.85 -11.34
CA ALA A 113 -9.16 48.23 -10.18
C ALA A 113 -8.62 47.02 -9.41
N VAL A 114 -9.43 45.96 -9.27
CA VAL A 114 -9.02 44.72 -8.59
C VAL A 114 -8.01 43.95 -9.44
N ARG A 115 -8.22 43.86 -10.76
CA ARG A 115 -7.25 43.22 -11.68
C ARG A 115 -5.86 43.85 -11.58
N LYS A 116 -5.78 45.18 -11.65
CA LYS A 116 -4.51 45.93 -11.54
C LYS A 116 -3.81 45.64 -10.22
N GLU A 117 -4.56 45.48 -9.14
CA GLU A 117 -3.98 45.21 -7.82
C GLU A 117 -3.49 43.77 -7.69
N ILE A 118 -4.21 42.80 -8.27
CA ILE A 118 -3.78 41.39 -8.37
C ILE A 118 -2.46 41.30 -9.15
N GLU A 119 -2.34 42.03 -10.27
CA GLU A 119 -1.10 42.12 -11.06
C GLU A 119 0.04 42.76 -10.25
N THR A 120 -0.24 43.84 -9.52
CA THR A 120 0.76 44.54 -8.69
C THR A 120 1.27 43.67 -7.54
N HIS A 121 0.43 42.78 -7.00
CA HIS A 121 0.75 41.87 -5.90
C HIS A 121 1.01 40.43 -6.38
N GLN A 122 1.51 40.26 -7.60
CA GLN A 122 1.82 38.94 -8.16
C GLN A 122 2.70 38.10 -7.21
N GLY A 123 2.27 36.86 -6.93
CA GLY A 123 2.95 35.96 -5.98
C GLY A 123 2.51 36.13 -4.52
N GLN A 124 1.60 37.07 -4.23
CA GLN A 124 0.90 37.16 -2.95
C GLN A 124 -0.48 36.48 -3.02
N GLU A 125 -0.94 35.98 -1.88
CA GLU A 125 -2.26 35.38 -1.72
C GLU A 125 -3.30 36.49 -1.46
N MET A 126 -4.35 36.53 -2.27
CA MET A 126 -5.48 37.44 -2.10
C MET A 126 -6.42 36.91 -1.02
N LEU A 127 -6.67 37.72 0.02
CA LEU A 127 -7.54 37.41 1.13
C LEU A 127 -8.76 38.33 1.11
N VAL A 128 -9.95 37.73 1.08
CA VAL A 128 -11.22 38.46 1.15
C VAL A 128 -11.86 38.22 2.51
N ARG A 129 -12.21 39.29 3.21
CA ARG A 129 -12.94 39.24 4.48
C ARG A 129 -14.22 40.04 4.36
N GLY A 130 -15.35 39.47 4.72
CA GLY A 130 -16.57 40.25 4.76
C GLY A 130 -16.69 41.05 6.06
N THR A 131 -17.30 42.22 5.96
CA THR A 131 -17.49 43.18 7.06
C THR A 131 -18.96 43.37 7.41
N GLU A 132 -19.86 43.11 6.46
CA GLU A 132 -21.31 43.17 6.63
C GLU A 132 -21.96 41.99 5.90
N GLY A 133 -22.94 41.35 6.54
CA GLY A 133 -23.45 40.03 6.13
C GLY A 133 -22.56 38.90 6.65
N ILE A 134 -21.59 38.48 5.84
CA ILE A 134 -20.62 37.43 6.20
C ILE A 134 -19.42 38.10 6.88
N LYS A 135 -19.25 37.98 8.20
CA LYS A 135 -18.23 38.76 8.94
C LYS A 135 -16.81 38.14 9.02
N GLU A 136 -16.57 37.09 8.24
CA GLU A 136 -15.38 36.23 8.33
C GLU A 136 -14.59 36.15 7.01
N TYR A 137 -13.50 35.38 6.98
CA TYR A 137 -12.70 35.21 5.76
C TYR A 137 -13.40 34.30 4.75
N ILE A 138 -13.58 34.79 3.53
CA ILE A 138 -14.44 34.18 2.51
C ILE A 138 -13.61 33.41 1.49
N ASN A 139 -14.15 32.29 1.00
CA ASN A 139 -13.55 31.55 -0.10
C ASN A 139 -13.81 32.28 -1.42
N LEU A 140 -12.77 32.47 -2.22
CA LEU A 140 -12.85 33.10 -3.54
C LEU A 140 -13.69 32.30 -4.55
N GLY A 141 -13.85 30.99 -4.35
CA GLY A 141 -14.75 30.14 -5.14
C GLY A 141 -16.24 30.27 -4.78
N MET A 142 -16.58 30.90 -3.65
CA MET A 142 -17.96 30.96 -3.15
C MET A 142 -18.88 31.69 -4.14
N PRO A 143 -20.06 31.11 -4.51
CA PRO A 143 -21.03 31.75 -5.38
C PRO A 143 -21.59 33.05 -4.80
N LEU A 144 -21.95 34.02 -5.64
CA LEU A 144 -22.57 35.27 -5.19
C LEU A 144 -23.97 35.07 -4.58
N SER A 145 -24.68 33.99 -4.92
CA SER A 145 -25.96 33.61 -4.30
C SER A 145 -25.86 33.47 -2.77
N CYS A 146 -24.67 33.12 -2.25
CA CYS A 146 -24.39 32.95 -0.83
C CYS A 146 -24.33 34.27 -0.04
N PHE A 147 -24.17 35.41 -0.72
CA PHE A 147 -24.01 36.72 -0.12
C PHE A 147 -25.38 37.39 0.08
N PRO A 148 -25.59 38.13 1.17
CA PRO A 148 -26.76 38.98 1.28
C PRO A 148 -26.66 40.17 0.33
N GLU A 149 -27.82 40.70 -0.09
CA GLU A 149 -27.90 41.92 -0.90
C GLU A 149 -27.21 43.09 -0.19
N GLY A 150 -26.31 43.79 -0.88
CA GLY A 150 -25.54 44.89 -0.31
C GLY A 150 -24.43 44.47 0.65
N GLY A 151 -24.11 43.17 0.76
CA GLY A 151 -23.01 42.67 1.59
C GLY A 151 -21.68 43.37 1.30
N GLN A 152 -20.84 43.54 2.33
CA GLN A 152 -19.58 44.28 2.20
C GLN A 152 -18.38 43.36 2.39
N VAL A 153 -17.40 43.48 1.50
CA VAL A 153 -16.13 42.74 1.56
C VAL A 153 -14.93 43.64 1.48
N VAL A 154 -13.85 43.23 2.12
CA VAL A 154 -12.55 43.91 2.13
C VAL A 154 -11.50 42.98 1.55
N ILE A 155 -10.73 43.48 0.58
CA ILE A 155 -9.64 42.75 -0.07
C ILE A 155 -8.30 43.20 0.53
N THR A 156 -7.46 42.22 0.86
CA THR A 156 -6.08 42.42 1.32
C THR A 156 -5.16 41.38 0.66
N PHE A 157 -3.85 41.66 0.60
CA PHE A 157 -2.86 40.74 0.04
C PHE A 157 -1.85 40.31 1.10
N SER A 158 -1.43 39.04 1.05
CA SER A 158 -0.48 38.45 1.99
C SER A 158 0.67 37.75 1.26
N GLN A 159 1.90 37.98 1.71
CA GLN A 159 3.07 37.24 1.21
C GLN A 159 2.88 35.72 1.38
N SER A 160 3.03 34.98 0.28
CA SER A 160 3.08 33.51 0.30
C SER A 160 4.50 33.04 0.60
N LYS A 161 4.65 32.02 1.46
CA LYS A 161 5.94 31.40 1.80
C LYS A 161 6.27 30.17 0.93
N SER A 162 5.38 29.73 0.05
CA SER A 162 5.59 28.54 -0.78
C SER A 162 6.17 28.92 -2.15
N LYS A 163 7.42 28.53 -2.41
CA LYS A 163 8.07 28.57 -3.74
C LYS A 163 7.67 27.38 -4.63
N GLN A 164 6.47 26.85 -4.46
CA GLN A 164 5.95 25.85 -5.40
C GLN A 164 5.06 26.56 -6.42
N LYS A 165 5.54 26.61 -7.66
CA LYS A 165 4.67 26.72 -8.83
C LYS A 165 3.90 25.40 -8.90
N GLU A 166 2.82 25.28 -8.14
CA GLU A 166 1.78 24.32 -8.47
C GLU A 166 0.89 24.97 -9.52
N ASP A 167 0.57 24.18 -10.55
CA ASP A 167 -0.30 24.55 -11.66
C ASP A 167 -1.57 25.26 -11.18
N ASN A 168 -2.13 26.07 -12.08
CA ASN A 168 -3.40 26.78 -11.95
C ASN A 168 -4.59 25.82 -11.67
N HIS A 169 -4.63 25.18 -10.51
CA HIS A 169 -5.87 24.66 -9.94
C HIS A 169 -6.61 25.85 -9.35
N ILE A 170 -7.31 26.52 -10.28
CA ILE A 170 -8.42 27.42 -10.04
C ILE A 170 -9.23 26.85 -8.87
N PHE A 171 -9.12 27.54 -7.72
CA PHE A 171 -9.89 27.42 -6.48
C PHE A 171 -10.83 26.20 -6.44
N GLY A 172 -10.40 25.14 -5.75
CA GLY A 172 -11.06 23.83 -5.70
C GLY A 172 -12.60 23.82 -5.73
N ARG A 173 -13.09 23.06 -6.72
CA ARG A 173 -14.40 22.49 -7.06
C ARG A 173 -15.55 23.37 -7.59
N GLN A 174 -15.85 23.12 -8.87
CA GLN A 174 -17.19 22.97 -9.45
C GLN A 174 -17.53 21.47 -9.57
N ASP A 175 -18.74 21.10 -9.13
CA ASP A 175 -19.53 19.99 -9.70
C ASP A 175 -21.02 20.34 -9.47
N LYS A 176 -21.78 20.45 -10.57
CA LYS A 176 -23.19 20.84 -10.58
C LYS A 176 -24.07 19.62 -10.37
N ALA A 177 -24.74 19.57 -9.21
CA ALA A 177 -25.94 18.75 -9.03
C ALA A 177 -26.96 19.39 -8.06
N SER A 178 -26.52 20.23 -7.12
CA SER A 178 -27.41 20.91 -6.16
C SER A 178 -27.27 22.43 -6.22
N THR A 179 -28.38 23.15 -6.09
CA THR A 179 -28.45 24.63 -6.11
C THR A 179 -28.40 25.24 -4.72
N GLU A 180 -28.48 24.42 -3.66
CA GLU A 180 -28.60 24.90 -2.28
C GLU A 180 -27.27 24.77 -1.53
N CYS A 181 -26.65 25.93 -1.25
CA CYS A 181 -25.41 26.05 -0.51
C CYS A 181 -25.65 26.24 0.98
N VAL A 182 -24.89 25.53 1.81
CA VAL A 182 -24.78 25.73 3.25
C VAL A 182 -23.48 26.45 3.58
N LYS A 183 -23.54 27.43 4.49
CA LYS A 183 -22.42 28.24 4.97
C LYS A 183 -22.22 28.02 6.45
N PHE A 184 -21.01 27.69 6.84
CA PHE A 184 -20.63 27.51 8.24
C PHE A 184 -19.23 28.01 8.51
N TYR A 185 -18.87 28.18 9.77
CA TYR A 185 -17.67 28.91 10.16
C TYR A 185 -16.69 28.05 10.94
N ILE A 186 -15.44 28.01 10.48
CA ILE A 186 -14.35 27.26 11.14
C ILE A 186 -13.34 28.22 11.75
N HIS A 187 -12.99 28.02 13.02
CA HIS A 187 -11.88 28.74 13.65
C HIS A 187 -10.54 28.36 13.02
N ALA A 188 -9.73 29.35 12.62
CA ALA A 188 -8.44 29.14 11.95
C ALA A 188 -7.35 28.49 12.84
N ILE A 189 -7.64 28.35 14.13
CA ILE A 189 -6.82 27.62 15.10
C ILE A 189 -7.65 26.45 15.62
N GLY A 190 -7.14 25.24 15.41
CA GLY A 190 -7.70 24.03 15.98
C GLY A 190 -7.42 23.93 17.47
N ILE A 191 -8.27 23.16 18.16
CA ILE A 191 -8.14 22.88 19.59
C ILE A 191 -7.43 21.56 19.85
N GLY A 192 -6.99 21.38 21.09
CA GLY A 192 -6.19 20.23 21.51
C GLY A 192 -4.68 20.47 21.55
N LYS A 193 -3.95 19.39 21.83
CA LYS A 193 -2.48 19.38 21.99
C LYS A 193 -1.74 19.16 20.66
N TYR A 194 -2.43 18.69 19.63
CA TYR A 194 -1.87 18.28 18.34
C TYR A 194 -2.33 19.24 17.22
N LYS A 195 -1.44 19.50 16.24
CA LYS A 195 -1.72 20.25 14.98
C LYS A 195 -2.69 21.45 15.11
N ARG A 196 -2.37 22.41 15.99
CA ARG A 196 -3.18 23.64 16.19
C ARG A 196 -3.33 24.51 14.95
N ARG A 197 -2.39 24.45 14.01
CA ARG A 197 -2.49 25.16 12.73
C ARG A 197 -3.25 24.29 11.74
N ILE A 198 -4.38 24.80 11.26
CA ILE A 198 -5.25 24.10 10.30
C ILE A 198 -5.34 24.78 8.93
N VAL A 199 -4.80 26.00 8.79
CA VAL A 199 -4.85 26.80 7.56
C VAL A 199 -3.49 26.94 6.88
N LYS A 200 -3.49 26.98 5.54
CA LYS A 200 -2.28 27.17 4.71
C LYS A 200 -1.71 28.58 4.89
N CYS A 201 -2.54 29.63 4.85
CA CYS A 201 -2.09 31.01 5.00
C CYS A 201 -1.67 31.32 6.45
N GLY A 202 -0.40 31.69 6.66
CA GLY A 202 0.11 32.02 7.99
C GLY A 202 -0.50 33.28 8.62
N LYS A 203 -1.03 34.21 7.81
CA LYS A 203 -1.72 35.42 8.34
C LYS A 203 -3.08 35.09 8.96
N LEU A 204 -3.74 34.02 8.49
CA LEU A 204 -5.02 33.56 9.01
C LEU A 204 -4.87 32.74 10.30
N HIS A 205 -3.69 32.16 10.56
CA HIS A 205 -3.43 31.40 11.78
C HIS A 205 -3.22 32.31 13.01
N LYS A 206 -4.27 33.00 13.44
CA LYS A 206 -4.29 33.88 14.62
C LYS A 206 -5.55 33.63 15.44
N LYS A 207 -5.45 33.84 16.75
CA LYS A 207 -6.58 33.67 17.67
C LYS A 207 -7.70 34.64 17.28
N GLY A 208 -8.92 34.13 17.18
CA GLY A 208 -10.09 34.91 16.76
C GLY A 208 -10.34 34.98 15.25
N CYS A 209 -9.42 34.50 14.41
CA CYS A 209 -9.69 34.38 12.97
C CYS A 209 -10.61 33.18 12.69
N LYS A 210 -11.64 33.38 11.87
CA LYS A 210 -12.54 32.33 11.40
C LYS A 210 -12.70 32.40 9.88
N LEU A 211 -12.98 31.26 9.27
CA LEU A 211 -13.18 31.12 7.83
C LEU A 211 -14.64 30.72 7.56
N CYS A 212 -15.28 31.41 6.63
CA CYS A 212 -16.56 31.02 6.07
C CYS A 212 -16.32 29.92 5.04
N VAL A 213 -16.76 28.71 5.35
CA VAL A 213 -16.76 27.55 4.44
C VAL A 213 -18.14 27.48 3.79
N TYR A 214 -18.17 27.15 2.51
CA TYR A 214 -19.41 26.88 1.79
C TYR A 214 -19.35 25.45 1.23
N ALA A 215 -20.50 24.79 1.21
CA ALA A 215 -20.66 23.43 0.69
C ALA A 215 -22.09 23.25 0.17
N PHE A 216 -22.32 22.25 -0.66
CA PHE A 216 -23.67 21.92 -1.13
C PHE A 216 -24.34 20.95 -0.17
N LYS A 217 -25.67 21.03 -0.01
CA LYS A 217 -26.42 20.02 0.75
C LYS A 217 -26.13 18.61 0.21
N GLY A 218 -25.98 17.66 1.13
CA GLY A 218 -25.56 16.29 0.90
C GLY A 218 -24.04 16.06 0.92
N GLU A 219 -23.21 17.13 0.90
CA GLU A 219 -21.76 16.98 1.06
C GLU A 219 -21.38 16.70 2.52
N THR A 220 -20.31 15.92 2.71
CA THR A 220 -19.76 15.69 4.05
C THR A 220 -18.94 16.88 4.53
N ILE A 221 -18.85 17.05 5.85
CA ILE A 221 -18.01 18.07 6.50
C ILE A 221 -16.55 17.96 6.02
N LYS A 222 -16.04 16.73 5.93
CA LYS A 222 -14.68 16.46 5.45
C LYS A 222 -14.48 16.94 4.01
N ASP A 223 -15.39 16.59 3.11
CA ASP A 223 -15.31 17.01 1.72
C ASP A 223 -15.36 18.53 1.58
N ALA A 224 -16.24 19.19 2.33
CA ALA A 224 -16.35 20.64 2.35
C ALA A 224 -15.01 21.33 2.71
N LEU A 225 -14.35 20.88 3.79
CA LEU A 225 -13.07 21.45 4.22
C LEU A 225 -11.91 21.11 3.27
N CYS A 226 -11.90 19.91 2.68
CA CYS A 226 -10.88 19.50 1.71
C CYS A 226 -11.00 20.29 0.40
N LYS A 227 -12.23 20.46 -0.12
CA LYS A 227 -12.51 21.17 -1.37
C LYS A 227 -12.31 22.68 -1.25
N ASP A 228 -12.50 23.26 -0.06
CA ASP A 228 -12.31 24.70 0.20
C ASP A 228 -10.88 25.19 -0.17
N GLY A 229 -9.88 24.31 -0.05
CA GLY A 229 -8.51 24.57 -0.52
C GLY A 229 -7.67 25.48 0.37
N ARG A 230 -8.25 26.23 1.32
CA ARG A 230 -7.52 27.10 2.27
C ARG A 230 -6.99 26.33 3.50
N PHE A 231 -7.55 25.16 3.78
CA PHE A 231 -7.12 24.31 4.90
C PHE A 231 -5.92 23.45 4.53
N LEU A 232 -5.19 22.98 5.55
CA LEU A 232 -4.03 22.12 5.36
C LEU A 232 -4.45 20.69 4.94
N PRO A 233 -3.67 20.00 4.08
CA PRO A 233 -4.04 18.68 3.55
C PRO A 233 -4.21 17.56 4.58
N PHE A 234 -3.79 17.76 5.83
CA PHE A 234 -3.94 16.73 6.85
C PHE A 234 -5.41 16.43 7.17
N LEU A 235 -6.34 17.37 6.91
CA LEU A 235 -7.78 17.13 7.11
C LEU A 235 -8.33 16.02 6.20
N GLU A 236 -7.64 15.69 5.12
CA GLU A 236 -8.02 14.59 4.24
C GLU A 236 -7.63 13.22 4.82
N ASN A 237 -6.54 13.17 5.60
CA ASN A 237 -5.88 11.92 5.97
C ASN A 237 -5.97 11.57 7.46
N ASP A 238 -6.08 12.58 8.33
CA ASP A 238 -6.16 12.39 9.79
C ASP A 238 -7.60 12.22 10.26
N ASP A 239 -7.78 11.64 11.45
CA ASP A 239 -9.06 11.67 12.17
C ASP A 239 -9.18 12.99 12.94
N TRP A 240 -10.29 13.67 12.72
CA TRP A 240 -10.63 14.91 13.40
C TRP A 240 -12.14 15.06 13.43
N LYS A 241 -12.59 15.89 14.37
CA LYS A 241 -14.00 16.21 14.58
C LYS A 241 -14.19 17.71 14.73
N LEU A 242 -15.41 18.16 14.48
CA LEU A 242 -15.84 19.51 14.79
C LEU A 242 -16.42 19.56 16.19
N ILE A 243 -16.11 20.64 16.91
CA ILE A 243 -16.64 20.94 18.23
C ILE A 243 -17.40 22.27 18.16
N GLU A 244 -18.69 22.21 18.47
CA GLU A 244 -19.57 23.37 18.63
C GLU A 244 -19.73 23.70 20.13
N ASN A 245 -19.53 24.97 20.49
CA ASN A 245 -19.72 25.51 21.85
C ASN A 245 -19.08 24.68 22.99
N ASN A 246 -17.95 24.01 22.72
CA ASN A 246 -17.18 23.14 23.61
C ASN A 246 -17.87 21.83 24.07
N ASP A 247 -19.13 21.56 23.70
CA ASP A 247 -19.89 20.42 24.23
C ASP A 247 -20.46 19.49 23.15
N THR A 248 -20.72 19.99 21.93
CA THR A 248 -21.31 19.19 20.86
C THR A 248 -20.22 18.74 19.88
N ILE A 249 -20.09 17.43 19.69
CA ILE A 249 -19.09 16.81 18.81
C ILE A 249 -19.77 16.35 17.52
N LEU A 250 -19.27 16.81 16.38
CA LEU A 250 -19.70 16.38 15.05
C LEU A 250 -18.56 15.64 14.34
N GLU A 251 -18.84 14.42 13.91
CA GLU A 251 -17.89 13.62 13.14
C GLU A 251 -17.68 14.20 11.74
N SER A 252 -16.45 14.15 11.23
CA SER A 252 -16.12 14.72 9.91
C SER A 252 -16.85 14.06 8.73
N THR A 253 -17.44 12.88 8.93
CA THR A 253 -18.24 12.15 7.94
C THR A 253 -19.70 12.59 7.86
N GLN A 254 -20.19 13.41 8.81
CA GLN A 254 -21.57 13.89 8.81
C GLN A 254 -21.85 14.87 7.65
N PRO A 255 -23.10 14.94 7.16
CA PRO A 255 -23.49 15.89 6.13
C PRO A 255 -23.51 17.34 6.66
N VAL A 256 -23.32 18.30 5.77
CA VAL A 256 -23.28 19.73 6.10
C VAL A 256 -24.67 20.37 6.28
N ASP A 257 -25.74 19.65 5.98
CA ASP A 257 -27.11 20.18 5.78
C ASP A 257 -27.64 21.01 6.98
N GLU A 258 -27.24 20.65 8.20
CA GLU A 258 -27.70 21.30 9.44
C GLU A 258 -26.67 22.29 10.02
N LEU A 259 -25.68 22.69 9.24
CA LEU A 259 -24.56 23.53 9.72
C LEU A 259 -24.70 25.02 9.42
N GLU A 260 -25.79 25.44 8.75
CA GLU A 260 -25.99 26.83 8.33
C GLU A 260 -25.83 27.81 9.50
N GLY A 261 -24.91 28.77 9.35
CA GLY A 261 -24.65 29.84 10.32
C GLY A 261 -23.88 29.42 11.58
N LYS A 262 -23.55 28.13 11.76
CA LYS A 262 -22.90 27.62 12.97
C LYS A 262 -21.39 27.79 12.97
N TYR A 263 -20.79 27.78 14.17
CA TYR A 263 -19.36 27.99 14.39
C TYR A 263 -18.71 26.78 15.06
N PHE A 264 -17.61 26.31 14.48
CA PHE A 264 -16.93 25.11 14.95
C PHE A 264 -15.43 25.32 15.14
N GLN A 265 -14.87 24.52 16.03
CA GLN A 265 -13.43 24.35 16.20
C GLN A 265 -13.05 22.94 15.74
N VAL A 266 -11.91 22.80 15.06
CA VAL A 266 -11.40 21.49 14.65
C VAL A 266 -10.55 20.93 15.77
N GLU A 267 -10.89 19.74 16.28
CA GLU A 267 -10.03 18.96 17.16
C GLU A 267 -9.45 17.77 16.39
N VAL A 268 -8.12 17.71 16.32
CA VAL A 268 -7.43 16.56 15.73
C VAL A 268 -7.28 15.49 16.79
N GLU A 269 -7.91 14.35 16.57
CA GLU A 269 -7.80 13.22 17.48
C GLU A 269 -6.42 12.59 17.33
N LYS A 270 -5.82 12.21 18.46
CA LYS A 270 -4.62 11.39 18.42
C LYS A 270 -5.04 10.01 17.94
N ARG A 271 -4.82 9.70 16.65
CA ARG A 271 -4.72 8.31 16.23
C ARG A 271 -3.65 7.63 17.09
N MET A 272 -4.07 6.87 18.10
CA MET A 272 -3.34 5.69 18.54
C MET A 272 -3.60 4.60 17.51
N VAL A 273 -3.21 4.85 16.27
CA VAL A 273 -3.30 3.85 15.20
C VAL A 273 -1.93 3.78 14.54
N PRO A 274 -1.41 2.57 14.34
CA PRO A 274 -0.01 2.39 14.13
C PRO A 274 0.26 2.58 12.62
N SER A 275 1.34 3.30 12.30
CA SER A 275 1.67 3.80 10.96
C SER A 275 1.41 2.79 9.81
N ALA A 276 0.53 3.17 8.88
CA ALA A 276 0.52 2.70 7.51
C ALA A 276 1.00 3.85 6.61
N ALA A 277 1.65 3.48 5.52
CA ALA A 277 2.51 4.29 4.68
C ALA A 277 1.95 5.68 4.29
N ALA A 278 2.78 6.71 4.47
CA ALA A 278 2.71 7.94 3.69
C ALA A 278 4.14 8.33 3.25
N SER A 279 4.31 8.40 1.94
CA SER A 279 5.29 9.13 1.13
C SER A 279 6.54 9.67 1.84
N GLN A 280 7.72 9.21 1.39
CA GLN A 280 9.00 9.79 1.75
C GLN A 280 9.10 11.25 1.29
N ASN A 281 9.08 12.18 2.25
CA ASN A 281 9.72 13.49 2.14
C ASN A 281 10.79 13.57 3.24
N PRO A 282 12.10 13.74 2.92
CA PRO A 282 13.16 13.66 3.92
C PRO A 282 13.23 14.82 4.91
N GLU A 283 12.47 15.92 4.74
CA GLU A 283 12.76 17.19 5.42
C GLU A 283 11.86 17.58 6.61
N SER A 284 10.99 16.71 7.12
CA SER A 284 10.16 17.09 8.29
C SER A 284 9.99 16.00 9.35
N GLU A 285 11.03 15.23 9.61
CA GLU A 285 11.15 14.51 10.87
C GLU A 285 11.45 15.49 12.01
N LYS A 286 10.41 16.17 12.51
CA LYS A 286 10.45 16.74 13.85
C LYS A 286 10.74 15.58 14.80
N ARG A 287 11.96 15.57 15.35
CA ARG A 287 12.42 14.69 16.44
C ARG A 287 11.35 14.61 17.52
N ASN A 288 10.53 13.56 17.50
CA ASN A 288 9.82 13.09 18.67
C ASN A 288 10.83 12.33 19.52
N THR A 289 11.67 13.07 20.24
CA THR A 289 12.49 12.47 21.30
C THR A 289 11.51 12.04 22.38
N CYS A 290 11.18 10.74 22.42
CA CYS A 290 10.45 10.18 23.55
C CYS A 290 11.40 10.25 24.74
N VAL A 291 11.24 11.27 25.58
CA VAL A 291 11.95 11.37 26.85
C VAL A 291 11.32 10.33 27.78
N LEU A 292 12.12 9.39 28.27
CA LEU A 292 11.71 8.47 29.33
C LEU A 292 11.11 9.30 30.47
N ARG A 293 9.88 9.00 30.88
CA ARG A 293 9.24 9.74 31.99
C ARG A 293 10.12 9.61 33.24
N GLU A 294 10.45 10.73 33.87
CA GLU A 294 11.33 10.79 35.04
C GLU A 294 10.87 9.85 36.16
N GLN A 295 9.55 9.68 36.31
CA GLN A 295 8.94 8.74 37.25
C GLN A 295 9.35 7.27 37.00
N ILE A 296 9.50 6.85 35.74
CA ILE A 296 9.94 5.49 35.37
C ILE A 296 11.45 5.36 35.62
N VAL A 297 12.23 6.38 35.28
CA VAL A 297 13.69 6.39 35.50
C VAL A 297 14.01 6.34 37.00
N ALA A 298 13.22 7.01 37.83
CA ALA A 298 13.34 6.97 39.28
C ALA A 298 13.04 5.58 39.88
N GLN A 299 12.06 4.86 39.31
CA GLN A 299 11.73 3.49 39.73
C GLN A 299 12.79 2.46 39.31
N TYR A 300 13.57 2.74 38.26
CA TYR A 300 14.60 1.82 37.74
C TYR A 300 15.95 2.54 37.55
N PRO A 301 16.75 2.72 38.61
CA PRO A 301 18.05 3.39 38.54
C PRO A 301 19.06 2.72 37.59
N SER A 302 18.90 1.43 37.32
CA SER A 302 19.66 0.70 36.30
C SER A 302 19.44 1.27 34.90
N LEU A 303 18.21 1.66 34.53
CA LEU A 303 17.91 2.28 33.25
C LEU A 303 18.65 3.61 33.08
N LYS A 304 18.78 4.39 34.16
CA LYS A 304 19.54 5.64 34.14
C LYS A 304 21.02 5.37 33.81
N ARG A 305 21.65 4.44 34.54
CA ARG A 305 23.06 4.06 34.30
C ARG A 305 23.28 3.53 32.88
N GLU A 306 22.41 2.67 32.38
CA GLU A 306 22.53 2.16 31.00
C GLU A 306 22.29 3.25 29.96
N SER A 307 21.34 4.16 30.18
CA SER A 307 21.12 5.31 29.28
C SER A 307 22.33 6.24 29.22
N GLU A 308 23.01 6.47 30.33
CA GLU A 308 24.23 7.27 30.41
C GLU A 308 25.38 6.61 29.63
N LYS A 309 25.56 5.28 29.77
CA LYS A 309 26.52 4.51 28.97
C LYS A 309 26.24 4.60 27.47
N ILE A 310 24.97 4.51 27.07
CA ILE A 310 24.55 4.65 25.67
C ILE A 310 24.90 6.05 25.16
N ILE A 311 24.55 7.11 25.91
CA ILE A 311 24.86 8.50 25.56
C ILE A 311 26.38 8.71 25.43
N GLU A 312 27.17 8.17 26.35
CA GLU A 312 28.64 8.28 26.30
C GLU A 312 29.21 7.59 25.06
N ASN A 313 28.72 6.39 24.73
CA ASN A 313 29.10 5.68 23.51
C ASN A 313 28.71 6.44 22.24
N PHE A 314 27.52 7.06 22.21
CA PHE A 314 27.11 7.92 21.10
C PHE A 314 28.05 9.13 20.95
N LYS A 315 28.39 9.80 22.05
CA LYS A 315 29.35 10.93 22.05
C LYS A 315 30.72 10.50 21.54
N LYS A 316 31.22 9.32 21.94
CA LYS A 316 32.50 8.77 21.44
C LYS A 316 32.45 8.52 19.92
N LYS A 317 31.37 7.92 19.41
CA LYS A 317 31.20 7.63 17.97
C LYS A 317 30.97 8.87 17.10
N MET A 318 30.31 9.91 17.62
CA MET A 318 30.13 11.19 16.93
C MET A 318 31.44 11.95 16.68
N LYS A 319 32.49 11.68 17.46
CA LYS A 319 33.83 12.26 17.20
C LYS A 319 34.49 11.71 15.94
N VAL A 320 34.08 10.52 15.49
CA VAL A 320 34.69 9.79 14.37
C VAL A 320 33.84 9.83 13.09
N LYS A 321 32.51 9.92 13.23
CA LYS A 321 31.56 9.94 12.10
C LYS A 321 30.60 11.12 12.21
N ASN A 322 30.19 11.65 11.06
CA ASN A 322 29.12 12.63 10.92
C ASN A 322 27.85 12.14 11.67
N GLY A 323 27.19 13.05 12.41
CA GLY A 323 26.04 12.74 13.26
C GLY A 323 24.78 12.27 12.52
N GLU A 324 24.56 12.73 11.29
CA GLU A 324 23.46 12.32 10.42
C GLU A 324 23.67 10.91 9.84
N THR A 325 24.90 10.61 9.36
CA THR A 325 25.25 9.26 8.89
C THR A 325 25.19 8.24 10.02
N LEU A 326 25.67 8.63 11.20
CA LEU A 326 25.61 7.80 12.40
C LEU A 326 24.16 7.54 12.84
N PHE A 327 23.32 8.58 12.83
CA PHE A 327 21.90 8.45 13.16
C PHE A 327 21.15 7.57 12.15
N LYS A 328 21.39 7.75 10.85
CA LYS A 328 20.79 6.93 9.80
C LYS A 328 21.21 5.47 9.89
N LEU A 329 22.49 5.20 10.16
CA LEU A 329 23.01 3.86 10.40
C LEU A 329 22.31 3.23 11.61
N HIS A 330 22.30 3.91 12.76
CA HIS A 330 21.66 3.39 13.97
C HIS A 330 20.15 3.21 13.82
N ARG A 331 19.45 4.10 13.13
CA ARG A 331 18.02 3.93 12.84
C ARG A 331 17.76 2.71 11.95
N THR A 332 18.65 2.43 11.01
CA THR A 332 18.53 1.26 10.13
C THR A 332 18.84 -0.03 10.89
N THR A 333 19.83 -0.02 11.80
CA THR A 333 20.27 -1.20 12.55
C THR A 333 19.45 -1.48 13.80
N PHE A 334 19.02 -0.45 14.53
CA PHE A 334 18.37 -0.56 15.84
C PHE A 334 16.95 0.02 15.87
N GLY A 335 16.55 0.79 14.85
CA GLY A 335 15.19 1.26 14.73
C GLY A 335 14.30 0.13 14.25
N LYS A 336 13.12 -0.03 14.86
CA LYS A 336 12.06 -0.88 14.30
C LYS A 336 11.46 -0.19 13.07
N VAL A 337 12.13 -0.35 11.92
CA VAL A 337 11.74 0.30 10.65
C VAL A 337 10.47 -0.34 10.08
N THR A 338 10.27 -1.65 10.33
CA THR A 338 9.10 -2.40 9.89
C THR A 338 8.12 -2.60 11.04
N LYS A 339 6.88 -2.13 10.86
CA LYS A 339 5.83 -2.27 11.87
C LYS A 339 5.18 -3.66 11.79
N ASN A 340 5.89 -4.69 12.25
CA ASN A 340 5.49 -6.10 12.20
C ASN A 340 4.65 -6.61 13.40
N SER A 341 3.89 -5.74 14.06
CA SER A 341 2.98 -6.17 15.14
C SER A 341 1.68 -6.70 14.56
N SER A 342 1.38 -7.98 14.79
CA SER A 342 0.09 -8.60 14.44
C SER A 342 -0.92 -8.46 15.58
N SER A 343 -2.21 -8.29 15.25
CA SER A 343 -3.27 -8.37 16.26
C SER A 343 -3.45 -9.82 16.73
N ILE A 344 -3.89 -10.01 17.98
CA ILE A 344 -4.17 -11.36 18.50
C ILE A 344 -5.25 -12.08 17.67
N LYS A 345 -6.20 -11.34 17.06
CA LYS A 345 -7.19 -11.91 16.15
C LYS A 345 -6.53 -12.55 14.93
N VAL A 346 -5.56 -11.87 14.32
CA VAL A 346 -4.79 -12.39 13.18
C VAL A 346 -3.94 -13.58 13.59
N VAL A 347 -3.25 -13.50 14.74
CA VAL A 347 -2.45 -14.62 15.25
C VAL A 347 -3.32 -15.87 15.47
N LYS A 348 -4.49 -15.74 16.12
CA LYS A 348 -5.43 -16.87 16.31
C LYS A 348 -5.93 -17.45 14.99
N LEU A 349 -6.15 -16.61 13.98
CA LEU A 349 -6.54 -17.06 12.66
C LEU A 349 -5.41 -17.86 11.99
N LEU A 350 -4.19 -17.33 11.98
CA LEU A 350 -3.04 -18.01 11.40
C LEU A 350 -2.75 -19.36 12.08
N VAL A 351 -2.92 -19.46 13.40
CA VAL A 351 -2.80 -20.74 14.12
C VAL A 351 -3.80 -21.76 13.58
N ARG A 352 -5.07 -21.40 13.40
CA ARG A 352 -6.06 -22.32 12.81
C ARG A 352 -5.72 -22.72 11.37
N LEU A 353 -5.20 -21.78 10.57
CA LEU A 353 -4.77 -22.08 9.20
C LEU A 353 -3.51 -22.95 9.16
N SER A 354 -2.69 -22.90 10.22
CA SER A 354 -1.46 -23.71 10.31
C SER A 354 -1.72 -25.20 10.46
N ASP A 355 -2.91 -25.59 10.91
CA ASP A 355 -3.36 -27.00 10.98
C ASP A 355 -3.40 -27.64 9.58
N SER A 356 -3.59 -26.85 8.54
CA SER A 356 -3.65 -27.30 7.14
C SER A 356 -2.29 -27.27 6.43
N VAL A 357 -1.24 -26.84 7.12
CA VAL A 357 0.13 -26.76 6.60
C VAL A 357 0.88 -28.01 7.02
N GLY A 358 1.33 -28.77 6.03
CA GLY A 358 1.94 -30.07 6.21
C GLY A 358 3.44 -30.07 5.96
N TYR A 359 4.14 -30.87 6.75
CA TYR A 359 5.49 -31.31 6.49
C TYR A 359 5.45 -32.44 5.46
N LEU A 360 6.04 -32.19 4.30
CA LEU A 360 6.18 -33.17 3.22
C LEU A 360 7.58 -33.76 3.30
N SER A 361 7.70 -35.07 3.43
CA SER A 361 8.98 -35.78 3.36
C SER A 361 8.95 -36.87 2.32
N TRP A 362 10.13 -37.20 1.80
CA TRP A 362 10.28 -38.32 0.89
C TRP A 362 11.55 -39.10 1.19
N ASP A 363 11.48 -40.39 0.89
CA ASP A 363 12.62 -41.28 0.88
C ASP A 363 12.62 -42.06 -0.44
N SER A 364 13.52 -41.67 -1.33
CA SER A 364 13.61 -42.15 -2.72
C SER A 364 15.08 -42.44 -3.07
N ALA A 365 15.55 -42.09 -4.28
CA ALA A 365 16.99 -41.97 -4.56
C ALA A 365 17.65 -40.85 -3.75
N THR A 366 16.87 -39.82 -3.40
CA THR A 366 17.24 -38.78 -2.44
C THR A 366 16.29 -38.81 -1.25
N THR A 367 16.77 -38.37 -0.09
CA THR A 367 15.94 -38.13 1.09
C THR A 367 15.86 -36.63 1.31
N GLY A 368 14.66 -36.10 1.54
CA GLY A 368 14.49 -34.67 1.75
C GLY A 368 13.12 -34.32 2.32
N CYS A 369 12.90 -33.02 2.45
CA CYS A 369 11.65 -32.47 2.95
C CYS A 369 11.32 -31.12 2.33
N ALA A 370 10.05 -30.78 2.39
CA ALA A 370 9.44 -29.55 1.91
C ALA A 370 8.18 -29.23 2.71
N THR A 371 7.50 -28.15 2.32
CA THR A 371 6.18 -27.80 2.86
C THR A 371 5.12 -28.09 1.80
N CYS A 372 3.93 -28.46 2.27
CA CYS A 372 2.72 -28.52 1.45
C CYS A 372 1.53 -27.98 2.26
N PHE A 373 0.39 -27.83 1.62
CA PHE A 373 -0.84 -27.48 2.33
C PHE A 373 -2.08 -28.06 1.68
N VAL A 374 -3.13 -28.27 2.49
CA VAL A 374 -4.44 -28.70 1.99
C VAL A 374 -5.04 -27.60 1.13
N PHE A 375 -5.12 -27.87 -0.17
CA PHE A 375 -5.64 -26.93 -1.15
C PHE A 375 -7.17 -26.99 -1.17
N LYS A 376 -7.73 -28.16 -1.50
CA LYS A 376 -9.18 -28.41 -1.53
C LYS A 376 -9.46 -29.91 -1.37
N GLY A 377 -10.33 -30.30 -0.43
CA GLY A 377 -10.57 -31.72 -0.12
C GLY A 377 -9.29 -32.52 0.16
N LEU A 378 -9.06 -33.60 -0.61
CA LEU A 378 -7.84 -34.43 -0.50
C LEU A 378 -6.64 -33.89 -1.30
N PHE A 379 -6.82 -32.79 -2.05
CA PHE A 379 -5.76 -32.24 -2.87
C PHE A 379 -4.87 -31.29 -2.06
N ILE A 380 -3.56 -31.48 -2.18
CA ILE A 380 -2.53 -30.64 -1.56
C ILE A 380 -1.72 -29.93 -2.63
N LEU A 381 -1.19 -28.76 -2.31
CA LEU A 381 -0.26 -28.02 -3.15
C LEU A 381 1.15 -28.04 -2.57
N THR A 382 2.14 -28.12 -3.46
CA THR A 382 3.57 -27.87 -3.19
C THR A 382 4.24 -27.34 -4.46
N CYS A 383 5.54 -27.05 -4.40
CA CYS A 383 6.26 -26.56 -5.57
C CYS A 383 6.59 -27.69 -6.57
N ARG A 384 6.65 -27.36 -7.86
CA ARG A 384 6.99 -28.31 -8.92
C ARG A 384 8.43 -28.82 -8.78
N HIS A 385 9.37 -27.95 -8.38
CA HIS A 385 10.76 -28.35 -8.14
C HIS A 385 10.92 -29.30 -6.95
N VAL A 386 9.96 -29.34 -6.01
CA VAL A 386 9.95 -30.35 -4.94
C VAL A 386 9.73 -31.74 -5.55
N ILE A 387 8.87 -31.85 -6.57
CA ILE A 387 8.65 -33.09 -7.31
C ILE A 387 9.91 -33.52 -8.07
N ASP A 388 10.65 -32.58 -8.67
CA ASP A 388 11.94 -32.89 -9.31
C ASP A 388 12.92 -33.50 -8.31
N ASN A 389 12.98 -32.97 -7.08
CA ASN A 389 13.83 -33.51 -6.01
C ASN A 389 13.38 -34.90 -5.52
N ILE A 390 12.06 -35.15 -5.47
CA ILE A 390 11.48 -36.45 -5.08
C ILE A 390 11.81 -37.52 -6.12
N VAL A 391 11.67 -37.18 -7.40
CA VAL A 391 11.84 -38.16 -8.49
C VAL A 391 13.31 -38.35 -8.84
N GLY A 392 14.08 -37.26 -8.85
CA GLY A 392 15.50 -37.24 -9.25
C GLY A 392 15.70 -37.07 -10.76
N ASP A 393 16.93 -36.68 -11.12
CA ASP A 393 17.30 -36.38 -12.50
C ASP A 393 17.26 -37.62 -13.41
N GLY A 394 16.81 -37.45 -14.65
CA GLY A 394 16.91 -38.47 -15.70
C GLY A 394 15.87 -39.61 -15.62
N ILE A 395 14.87 -39.48 -14.75
CA ILE A 395 13.77 -40.45 -14.67
C ILE A 395 12.67 -40.12 -15.68
N GLU A 396 12.22 -41.15 -16.40
CA GLU A 396 11.14 -41.06 -17.38
C GLU A 396 9.82 -40.57 -16.76
N PRO A 397 9.12 -39.56 -17.34
CA PRO A 397 7.86 -39.00 -16.81
C PRO A 397 6.78 -40.03 -16.45
N SER A 398 6.70 -41.14 -17.19
CA SER A 398 5.73 -42.21 -16.96
C SER A 398 5.86 -42.89 -15.59
N LYS A 399 7.03 -42.78 -14.93
CA LYS A 399 7.31 -43.39 -13.63
C LYS A 399 7.06 -42.46 -12.45
N TRP A 400 6.86 -41.17 -12.69
CA TRP A 400 6.85 -40.15 -11.66
C TRP A 400 5.71 -40.36 -10.66
N ALA A 401 4.50 -40.56 -11.16
CA ALA A 401 3.32 -40.81 -10.32
C ALA A 401 3.55 -42.00 -9.36
N THR A 402 4.11 -43.10 -9.87
CA THR A 402 4.45 -44.29 -9.05
C THR A 402 5.48 -43.97 -7.96
N ILE A 403 6.56 -43.25 -8.31
CA ILE A 403 7.60 -42.87 -7.34
C ILE A 403 7.03 -41.96 -6.25
N ILE A 404 6.25 -40.95 -6.65
CA ILE A 404 5.59 -40.02 -5.73
C ILE A 404 4.72 -40.79 -4.74
N GLY A 405 3.84 -41.68 -5.22
CA GLY A 405 2.94 -42.45 -4.35
C GLY A 405 3.66 -43.42 -3.41
N GLN A 406 4.84 -43.91 -3.77
CA GLN A 406 5.63 -44.81 -2.92
C GLN A 406 6.42 -44.05 -1.85
N CYS A 407 7.06 -42.95 -2.24
CA CYS A 407 8.09 -42.27 -1.46
C CYS A 407 7.54 -41.13 -0.59
N VAL A 408 6.45 -40.47 -0.98
CA VAL A 408 5.97 -39.27 -0.27
C VAL A 408 5.16 -39.62 0.97
N ARG A 409 5.42 -38.89 2.05
CA ARG A 409 4.67 -38.89 3.30
C ARG A 409 4.36 -37.46 3.69
N VAL A 410 3.16 -37.22 4.19
CA VAL A 410 2.73 -35.90 4.68
C VAL A 410 2.23 -36.02 6.11
N THR A 411 2.69 -35.14 7.01
CA THR A 411 2.07 -34.95 8.32
C THR A 411 1.68 -33.49 8.51
N PHE A 412 0.48 -33.27 9.05
CA PHE A 412 -0.01 -31.93 9.38
C PHE A 412 0.19 -31.57 10.85
N GLY A 413 0.35 -32.57 11.72
CA GLY A 413 0.51 -32.39 13.18
C GLY A 413 1.90 -31.95 13.61
N TYR A 414 2.91 -32.11 12.73
CA TYR A 414 4.30 -31.84 13.08
C TYR A 414 4.49 -30.35 13.35
N GLU A 415 4.71 -29.99 14.62
CA GLU A 415 4.96 -28.60 15.03
C GLU A 415 6.36 -28.42 15.58
N GLU A 416 6.88 -29.37 16.35
CA GLU A 416 8.22 -29.31 16.94
C GLU A 416 8.84 -30.72 16.97
N LEU A 417 10.18 -30.79 16.98
CA LEU A 417 10.96 -32.03 17.03
C LEU A 417 10.76 -32.78 18.35
N LYS A 418 9.60 -33.40 18.56
CA LYS A 418 9.40 -34.49 19.51
C LYS A 418 8.39 -35.50 18.96
N ASP A 419 8.86 -36.74 18.98
CA ASP A 419 8.18 -37.98 18.63
C ASP A 419 7.91 -38.20 17.14
N LYS A 420 8.16 -39.45 16.72
CA LYS A 420 7.79 -39.95 15.40
C LYS A 420 6.28 -39.94 15.35
N GLU A 421 5.69 -38.83 14.91
CA GLU A 421 4.26 -38.79 14.61
C GLU A 421 3.95 -39.96 13.68
N THR A 422 3.13 -40.89 14.13
CA THR A 422 2.78 -42.09 13.37
C THR A 422 1.63 -41.84 12.40
N ASN A 423 1.05 -40.63 12.43
CA ASN A 423 -0.08 -40.22 11.61
C ASN A 423 0.42 -39.50 10.35
N TYR A 424 0.89 -40.28 9.38
CA TYR A 424 1.21 -39.78 8.05
C TYR A 424 0.11 -40.13 7.05
N PHE A 425 -0.15 -39.18 6.15
CA PHE A 425 -0.89 -39.42 4.93
C PHE A 425 0.07 -39.92 3.85
N PHE A 426 -0.39 -40.92 3.11
CA PHE A 426 0.24 -41.34 1.87
C PHE A 426 -0.37 -40.54 0.72
N VAL A 427 0.34 -40.48 -0.40
CA VAL A 427 -0.14 -39.81 -1.62
C VAL A 427 -0.53 -40.88 -2.64
N GLU A 428 -1.60 -40.64 -3.40
CA GLU A 428 -1.98 -41.51 -4.52
C GLU A 428 -0.90 -41.46 -5.62
N PRO A 429 -0.68 -42.54 -6.38
CA PRO A 429 0.21 -42.52 -7.53
C PRO A 429 -0.44 -41.75 -8.69
N TRP A 430 -0.63 -40.45 -8.51
CA TRP A 430 -1.32 -39.53 -9.41
C TRP A 430 -0.55 -38.20 -9.46
N PHE A 431 -0.21 -37.75 -10.67
CA PHE A 431 0.54 -36.53 -10.92
C PHE A 431 0.18 -35.97 -12.30
N GLU A 432 -0.95 -35.27 -12.38
CA GLU A 432 -1.49 -34.75 -13.64
C GLU A 432 -1.51 -33.23 -13.73
N ILE A 433 -1.48 -32.54 -12.58
CA ILE A 433 -1.70 -31.09 -12.52
C ILE A 433 -0.47 -30.42 -11.93
N HIS A 434 0.31 -29.80 -12.81
CA HIS A 434 1.54 -29.12 -12.43
C HIS A 434 1.96 -28.12 -13.51
N ASN A 435 2.86 -27.21 -13.14
CA ASN A 435 3.43 -26.24 -14.07
C ASN A 435 4.85 -25.88 -13.66
N GLU A 436 5.78 -25.92 -14.61
CA GLU A 436 7.20 -25.59 -14.38
C GLU A 436 7.47 -24.09 -14.33
N GLU A 437 6.74 -23.29 -15.10
CA GLU A 437 6.91 -21.83 -15.16
C GLU A 437 6.37 -21.13 -13.90
N LEU A 438 5.23 -21.61 -13.39
CA LEU A 438 4.61 -21.15 -12.15
C LEU A 438 5.05 -21.97 -10.92
N ASP A 439 5.87 -22.98 -11.11
CA ASP A 439 6.46 -23.81 -10.06
C ASP A 439 5.45 -24.37 -9.04
N TYR A 440 4.35 -24.96 -9.52
CA TYR A 440 3.36 -25.63 -8.66
C TYR A 440 3.09 -27.07 -9.09
N ALA A 441 2.71 -27.89 -8.13
CA ALA A 441 2.28 -29.26 -8.29
C ALA A 441 1.12 -29.57 -7.34
N VAL A 442 0.08 -30.20 -7.86
CA VAL A 442 -1.03 -30.74 -7.07
C VAL A 442 -0.80 -32.23 -6.86
N LEU A 443 -0.88 -32.67 -5.60
CA LEU A 443 -0.88 -34.08 -5.22
C LEU A 443 -2.20 -34.43 -4.55
N LYS A 444 -2.59 -35.71 -4.57
CA LYS A 444 -3.81 -36.19 -3.92
C LYS A 444 -3.47 -37.12 -2.76
N LEU A 445 -3.96 -36.79 -1.57
CA LEU A 445 -3.82 -37.65 -0.40
C LEU A 445 -4.65 -38.92 -0.59
N LYS A 446 -4.09 -40.05 -0.16
CA LYS A 446 -4.78 -41.34 -0.15
C LYS A 446 -5.71 -41.41 1.06
N GLU A 447 -6.96 -41.79 0.83
CA GLU A 447 -7.91 -42.04 1.91
C GLU A 447 -7.41 -43.17 2.81
N ASN A 448 -7.33 -42.89 4.11
CA ASN A 448 -6.88 -43.83 5.14
C ASN A 448 -7.77 -43.77 6.40
N GLY A 449 -8.96 -43.16 6.30
CA GLY A 449 -9.88 -42.95 7.41
C GLY A 449 -9.48 -41.84 8.40
N GLN A 450 -8.32 -41.20 8.21
CA GLN A 450 -7.93 -40.03 8.99
C GLN A 450 -8.64 -38.78 8.47
N GLN A 451 -9.04 -37.89 9.38
CA GLN A 451 -9.62 -36.61 9.01
C GLN A 451 -8.53 -35.70 8.44
N VAL A 452 -8.71 -35.25 7.20
CA VAL A 452 -7.85 -34.23 6.58
C VAL A 452 -8.18 -32.87 7.19
N PRO A 453 -7.16 -32.02 7.46
CA PRO A 453 -7.39 -30.66 7.93
C PRO A 453 -8.26 -29.83 6.99
N ILE A 454 -8.72 -28.67 7.47
CA ILE A 454 -9.56 -27.77 6.68
C ILE A 454 -8.84 -27.31 5.41
N GLU A 455 -9.55 -27.18 4.30
CA GLU A 455 -8.98 -26.61 3.08
C GLU A 455 -8.66 -25.13 3.22
N LEU A 456 -7.54 -24.70 2.61
CA LEU A 456 -7.10 -23.31 2.64
C LEU A 456 -7.67 -22.47 1.50
N TYR A 457 -8.12 -23.10 0.42
CA TYR A 457 -8.73 -22.36 -0.68
C TYR A 457 -10.15 -21.93 -0.33
N ASN A 458 -10.39 -20.62 -0.35
CA ASN A 458 -11.71 -20.03 -0.13
C ASN A 458 -12.12 -19.00 -1.20
N GLY A 459 -11.46 -19.04 -2.36
CA GLY A 459 -11.69 -18.12 -3.48
C GLY A 459 -10.40 -17.44 -3.97
N ILE A 460 -10.54 -16.64 -5.04
CA ILE A 460 -9.44 -15.85 -5.58
C ILE A 460 -9.35 -14.55 -4.77
N THR A 461 -8.20 -14.35 -4.12
CA THR A 461 -7.90 -13.08 -3.43
C THR A 461 -6.75 -12.37 -4.14
N PRO A 462 -6.93 -11.11 -4.57
CA PRO A 462 -5.84 -10.34 -5.16
C PRO A 462 -4.67 -10.19 -4.19
N VAL A 463 -3.45 -10.30 -4.72
CA VAL A 463 -2.24 -10.16 -3.91
C VAL A 463 -2.11 -8.72 -3.39
N PRO A 464 -1.77 -8.53 -2.09
CA PRO A 464 -1.54 -7.19 -1.57
C PRO A 464 -0.33 -6.53 -2.25
N LEU A 465 -0.53 -5.34 -2.83
CA LEU A 465 0.53 -4.57 -3.50
C LEU A 465 1.64 -4.10 -2.55
N SER A 466 1.32 -4.00 -1.25
CA SER A 466 2.25 -3.64 -0.18
C SER A 466 1.66 -4.08 1.17
N GLY A 467 2.48 -4.10 2.21
CA GLY A 467 2.05 -4.45 3.57
C GLY A 467 2.72 -5.71 4.07
N LEU A 468 2.12 -6.32 5.10
CA LEU A 468 2.59 -7.57 5.69
C LEU A 468 1.79 -8.74 5.13
N ILE A 469 2.51 -9.81 4.86
CA ILE A 469 1.99 -11.14 4.59
C ILE A 469 2.58 -12.12 5.60
N HIS A 470 2.00 -13.30 5.69
CA HIS A 470 2.40 -14.33 6.64
C HIS A 470 2.68 -15.63 5.90
N ILE A 471 3.89 -16.17 6.05
CA ILE A 471 4.28 -17.46 5.47
C ILE A 471 4.29 -18.47 6.60
N ILE A 472 3.63 -19.62 6.39
CA ILE A 472 3.60 -20.71 7.37
C ILE A 472 4.20 -21.95 6.74
N GLY A 473 5.15 -22.60 7.42
CA GLY A 473 5.81 -23.78 6.86
C GLY A 473 6.95 -24.31 7.69
N HIS A 474 7.76 -25.15 7.06
CA HIS A 474 8.84 -25.92 7.69
C HIS A 474 10.23 -25.52 7.14
N PRO A 475 10.71 -24.29 7.44
CA PRO A 475 12.07 -23.93 7.06
C PRO A 475 13.07 -24.91 7.70
N TYR A 476 14.03 -25.33 6.89
CA TYR A 476 15.05 -26.34 7.15
C TYR A 476 14.51 -27.73 7.50
N GLY A 477 13.21 -27.98 7.27
CA GLY A 477 12.53 -29.19 7.71
C GLY A 477 12.38 -29.31 9.22
N GLU A 478 12.58 -28.21 9.94
CA GLU A 478 12.49 -28.16 11.39
C GLU A 478 11.04 -27.87 11.84
N LYS A 479 10.90 -27.31 13.05
CA LYS A 479 9.63 -26.89 13.63
C LYS A 479 8.83 -26.00 12.67
N LYS A 480 7.50 -26.14 12.73
CA LYS A 480 6.56 -25.29 11.99
C LYS A 480 6.71 -23.85 12.47
N GLN A 481 6.85 -22.92 11.53
CA GLN A 481 7.08 -21.52 11.84
C GLN A 481 6.10 -20.64 11.08
N ILE A 482 5.87 -19.44 11.60
CA ILE A 482 5.14 -18.36 10.94
C ILE A 482 6.10 -17.19 10.82
N ASP A 483 6.39 -16.75 9.59
CA ASP A 483 7.14 -15.51 9.35
C ASP A 483 6.20 -14.40 8.85
N ALA A 484 6.36 -13.20 9.41
CA ALA A 484 5.60 -12.02 9.05
C ALA A 484 6.50 -11.07 8.23
N CYS A 485 6.42 -11.21 6.92
CA CYS A 485 7.30 -10.52 5.99
C CYS A 485 6.60 -9.35 5.27
N ALA A 486 7.39 -8.34 4.92
CA ALA A 486 6.89 -7.19 4.17
C ALA A 486 6.98 -7.47 2.67
N VAL A 487 5.86 -7.23 1.96
CA VAL A 487 5.84 -7.31 0.51
C VAL A 487 6.76 -6.25 -0.08
N ILE A 488 7.63 -6.67 -1.00
CA ILE A 488 8.41 -5.80 -1.88
C ILE A 488 7.55 -5.53 -3.13
N PRO A 489 7.03 -4.31 -3.33
CA PRO A 489 6.21 -4.01 -4.50
C PRO A 489 7.01 -4.16 -5.80
N GLN A 490 6.34 -4.55 -6.89
CA GLN A 490 6.98 -4.77 -8.20
C GLN A 490 7.85 -3.59 -8.64
N GLY A 491 7.34 -2.36 -8.53
CA GLY A 491 8.09 -1.14 -8.85
C GLY A 491 9.33 -0.87 -7.99
N GLN A 492 9.51 -1.58 -6.87
CA GLN A 492 10.65 -1.45 -5.96
C GLN A 492 11.64 -2.62 -6.05
N ARG A 493 11.28 -3.75 -6.68
CA ARG A 493 12.12 -4.97 -6.76
C ARG A 493 13.51 -4.68 -7.31
N ALA A 494 13.59 -4.00 -8.47
CA ALA A 494 14.86 -3.67 -9.12
C ALA A 494 15.81 -2.87 -8.20
N LYS A 495 15.26 -1.82 -7.58
CA LYS A 495 16.00 -0.95 -6.66
C LYS A 495 16.48 -1.73 -5.43
N LYS A 496 15.61 -2.54 -4.83
CA LYS A 496 15.94 -3.38 -3.66
C LYS A 496 17.04 -4.39 -3.97
N CYS A 497 16.96 -5.10 -5.10
CA CYS A 497 18.01 -6.01 -5.53
C CYS A 497 19.34 -5.26 -5.73
N GLN A 498 19.31 -4.11 -6.41
CA GLN A 498 20.51 -3.29 -6.64
C GLN A 498 21.14 -2.80 -5.33
N GLU A 499 20.35 -2.25 -4.42
CA GLU A 499 20.83 -1.77 -3.11
C GLU A 499 21.47 -2.90 -2.29
N ARG A 500 20.88 -4.10 -2.31
CA ARG A 500 21.41 -5.28 -1.61
C ARG A 500 22.67 -5.83 -2.24
N VAL A 501 22.78 -5.82 -3.56
CA VAL A 501 24.02 -6.22 -4.25
C VAL A 501 25.14 -5.19 -3.99
N GLN A 502 24.82 -3.89 -4.01
CA GLN A 502 25.80 -2.81 -3.81
C GLN A 502 26.28 -2.69 -2.37
N SER A 503 25.39 -2.79 -1.38
CA SER A 503 25.79 -2.83 0.04
C SER A 503 26.77 -3.97 0.33
N LYS A 504 26.60 -5.11 -0.35
CA LYS A 504 27.48 -6.28 -0.21
C LYS A 504 28.83 -6.14 -0.89
N LYS A 505 28.93 -5.40 -2.01
CA LYS A 505 30.24 -5.04 -2.61
C LYS A 505 31.17 -4.34 -1.61
N ALA A 506 30.60 -3.63 -0.64
CA ALA A 506 31.37 -2.96 0.42
C ALA A 506 31.72 -3.88 1.60
N GLU A 507 30.99 -4.98 1.82
CA GLU A 507 31.15 -5.88 2.98
C GLU A 507 31.91 -7.18 2.67
N SER A 508 31.83 -7.70 1.43
CA SER A 508 32.61 -8.86 0.99
C SER A 508 32.65 -8.95 -0.56
N PRO A 509 33.78 -8.64 -1.21
CA PRO A 509 33.90 -8.63 -2.67
C PRO A 509 33.73 -10.01 -3.34
N GLU A 510 34.04 -11.10 -2.63
CA GLU A 510 34.13 -12.47 -3.18
C GLU A 510 32.76 -13.10 -3.50
N TYR A 511 31.67 -12.66 -2.84
CA TYR A 511 30.33 -13.24 -3.01
C TYR A 511 29.47 -12.50 -4.06
N VAL A 512 29.97 -11.38 -4.59
CA VAL A 512 29.29 -10.54 -5.59
C VAL A 512 29.21 -11.22 -6.96
N HIS A 513 29.93 -12.32 -7.16
CA HIS A 513 30.01 -13.02 -8.44
C HIS A 513 28.85 -13.99 -8.72
N MET A 514 28.06 -14.39 -7.71
CA MET A 514 26.98 -15.38 -7.90
C MET A 514 25.72 -14.79 -8.57
N HIS A 515 25.41 -13.52 -8.31
CA HIS A 515 24.21 -12.87 -8.84
C HIS A 515 24.54 -11.51 -9.46
N THR A 516 24.19 -11.36 -10.73
CA THR A 516 24.32 -10.09 -11.46
C THR A 516 22.94 -9.43 -11.58
N GLN A 517 22.89 -8.17 -12.01
CA GLN A 517 21.61 -7.50 -12.28
C GLN A 517 20.72 -8.29 -13.26
N ARG A 518 21.32 -9.07 -14.18
CA ARG A 518 20.60 -9.95 -15.10
C ARG A 518 19.92 -11.12 -14.40
N SER A 519 20.47 -11.62 -13.30
CA SER A 519 19.92 -12.75 -12.53
C SER A 519 18.51 -12.48 -12.02
N PHE A 520 18.13 -11.21 -11.80
CA PHE A 520 16.83 -10.83 -11.24
C PHE A 520 15.78 -10.45 -12.29
N GLN A 521 16.13 -10.36 -13.58
CA GLN A 521 15.23 -9.83 -14.61
C GLN A 521 13.91 -10.58 -14.70
N LYS A 522 13.95 -11.90 -14.57
CA LYS A 522 12.79 -12.79 -14.59
C LYS A 522 11.84 -12.60 -13.40
N ILE A 523 12.28 -11.99 -12.30
CA ILE A 523 11.46 -11.77 -11.09
C ILE A 523 11.06 -10.29 -10.94
N VAL A 524 11.95 -9.37 -11.33
CA VAL A 524 11.72 -7.92 -11.21
C VAL A 524 10.47 -7.48 -11.97
N HIS A 525 10.25 -8.02 -13.18
CA HIS A 525 9.14 -7.61 -14.04
C HIS A 525 7.97 -8.59 -14.05
N ASN A 526 8.08 -9.73 -13.38
CA ASN A 526 7.06 -10.77 -13.43
C ASN A 526 5.86 -10.44 -12.51
N PRO A 527 4.65 -10.25 -13.07
CA PRO A 527 3.44 -9.97 -12.28
C PRO A 527 2.90 -11.22 -11.57
N ASP A 528 3.25 -12.43 -12.02
CA ASP A 528 2.73 -13.71 -11.52
C ASP A 528 3.40 -14.18 -10.22
N VAL A 529 4.35 -13.38 -9.70
CA VAL A 529 5.02 -13.64 -8.43
C VAL A 529 4.85 -12.48 -7.46
N ILE A 530 4.71 -12.80 -6.18
CA ILE A 530 4.90 -11.87 -5.07
C ILE A 530 6.34 -11.98 -4.56
N THR A 531 6.91 -10.88 -4.08
CA THR A 531 8.28 -10.84 -3.55
C THR A 531 8.32 -10.25 -2.16
N TYR A 532 9.23 -10.73 -1.31
CA TYR A 532 9.31 -10.34 0.10
C TYR A 532 10.68 -10.65 0.72
N ASP A 533 10.85 -10.24 1.97
CA ASP A 533 12.00 -10.55 2.81
C ASP A 533 11.62 -11.61 3.84
N THR A 534 12.17 -12.81 3.73
CA THR A 534 11.91 -13.88 4.70
C THR A 534 13.19 -14.64 5.05
N GLU A 535 13.15 -15.33 6.18
CA GLU A 535 14.15 -16.31 6.60
C GLU A 535 13.73 -17.76 6.23
N PHE A 536 12.62 -17.90 5.52
CA PHE A 536 12.15 -19.17 5.01
C PHE A 536 12.96 -19.53 3.76
N PHE A 537 13.87 -20.48 3.93
CA PHE A 537 14.77 -20.95 2.88
C PHE A 537 14.49 -22.42 2.56
N PHE A 538 15.52 -23.27 2.56
CA PHE A 538 15.41 -24.71 2.33
C PHE A 538 14.28 -25.35 3.13
N GLY A 539 13.54 -26.30 2.58
CA GLY A 539 12.40 -26.95 3.25
C GLY A 539 11.11 -26.13 3.32
N ALA A 540 11.16 -24.81 3.12
CA ALA A 540 9.97 -23.97 3.10
C ALA A 540 9.26 -23.92 1.73
N SER A 541 9.85 -24.47 0.67
CA SER A 541 9.20 -24.56 -0.65
C SER A 541 7.82 -25.21 -0.54
N GLY A 542 6.81 -24.59 -1.16
CA GLY A 542 5.42 -25.02 -1.08
C GLY A 542 4.65 -24.46 0.12
N SER A 543 5.25 -23.56 0.93
CA SER A 543 4.56 -22.92 2.05
C SER A 543 3.44 -21.99 1.57
N PRO A 544 2.23 -22.05 2.14
CA PRO A 544 1.19 -21.07 1.84
C PRO A 544 1.57 -19.67 2.37
N VAL A 545 1.17 -18.66 1.61
CA VAL A 545 1.34 -17.25 1.94
C VAL A 545 -0.03 -16.62 2.13
N PHE A 546 -0.25 -16.03 3.29
CA PHE A 546 -1.50 -15.40 3.69
C PHE A 546 -1.39 -13.88 3.73
N ASP A 547 -2.48 -13.19 3.40
CA ASP A 547 -2.61 -11.77 3.69
C ASP A 547 -3.00 -11.51 5.16
N SER A 548 -3.08 -10.24 5.55
CA SER A 548 -3.48 -9.84 6.91
C SER A 548 -4.91 -10.25 7.32
N LYS A 549 -5.74 -10.73 6.38
CA LYS A 549 -7.09 -11.25 6.62
C LYS A 549 -7.13 -12.77 6.71
N GLY A 550 -6.00 -13.45 6.51
CA GLY A 550 -5.89 -14.91 6.47
C GLY A 550 -6.31 -15.53 5.14
N SER A 551 -6.40 -14.74 4.07
CA SER A 551 -6.70 -15.24 2.73
C SER A 551 -5.43 -15.80 2.10
N LEU A 552 -5.50 -16.97 1.46
CA LEU A 552 -4.38 -17.56 0.73
C LEU A 552 -4.11 -16.77 -0.56
N VAL A 553 -2.95 -16.13 -0.68
CA VAL A 553 -2.62 -15.22 -1.78
C VAL A 553 -1.46 -15.68 -2.67
N ALA A 554 -0.56 -16.51 -2.13
CA ALA A 554 0.55 -17.07 -2.90
C ALA A 554 1.06 -18.38 -2.29
N MET A 555 1.97 -19.04 -3.00
CA MET A 555 2.76 -20.16 -2.51
C MET A 555 4.24 -19.82 -2.60
N HIS A 556 4.96 -19.88 -1.48
CA HIS A 556 6.39 -19.60 -1.42
C HIS A 556 7.17 -20.67 -2.20
N ALA A 557 8.10 -20.23 -3.04
CA ALA A 557 8.83 -21.10 -3.95
C ALA A 557 10.34 -21.02 -3.77
N ALA A 558 10.94 -19.85 -3.95
CA ALA A 558 12.38 -19.72 -4.05
C ALA A 558 12.86 -18.28 -3.82
N GLY A 559 14.19 -18.12 -3.82
CA GLY A 559 14.82 -16.82 -3.87
C GLY A 559 16.32 -16.87 -4.12
N PHE A 560 16.95 -15.71 -4.01
CA PHE A 560 18.35 -15.51 -4.37
C PHE A 560 19.22 -15.57 -3.13
N ALA A 561 19.34 -16.78 -2.58
CA ALA A 561 20.11 -17.08 -1.38
C ALA A 561 21.62 -17.01 -1.61
N TYR A 562 22.35 -16.58 -0.60
CA TYR A 562 23.80 -16.53 -0.55
C TYR A 562 24.27 -16.73 0.89
N THR A 563 25.45 -17.33 1.05
CA THR A 563 26.05 -17.53 2.37
C THR A 563 26.93 -16.35 2.74
N TYR A 564 26.80 -15.85 3.96
CA TYR A 564 27.67 -14.82 4.53
C TYR A 564 28.00 -15.15 5.98
N GLN A 565 29.28 -15.25 6.32
CA GLN A 565 29.74 -15.62 7.67
C GLN A 565 29.08 -16.92 8.21
N ASN A 566 28.91 -17.92 7.35
CA ASN A 566 28.21 -19.18 7.61
C ASN A 566 26.69 -19.06 7.88
N GLU A 567 26.09 -17.89 7.68
CA GLU A 567 24.63 -17.69 7.70
C GLU A 567 24.09 -17.64 6.27
N ILE A 568 22.95 -18.30 6.04
CA ILE A 568 22.20 -18.16 4.78
C ILE A 568 21.40 -16.87 4.85
N ARG A 569 21.52 -16.06 3.81
CA ARG A 569 20.76 -14.82 3.61
C ARG A 569 20.22 -14.78 2.21
N SER A 570 19.26 -13.91 1.93
CA SER A 570 18.75 -13.74 0.56
C SER A 570 18.77 -12.30 0.08
N ILE A 571 18.94 -12.15 -1.23
CA ILE A 571 18.76 -10.86 -1.92
C ILE A 571 17.28 -10.54 -2.05
N ILE A 572 16.43 -11.49 -2.38
CA ILE A 572 14.98 -11.35 -2.51
C ILE A 572 14.37 -12.75 -2.61
N GLU A 573 13.28 -12.98 -1.89
CA GLU A 573 12.50 -14.22 -1.94
C GLU A 573 11.18 -13.96 -2.67
N PHE A 574 10.61 -15.02 -3.24
CA PHE A 574 9.39 -14.93 -4.02
C PHE A 574 8.53 -16.20 -3.94
N GLY A 575 7.30 -16.05 -4.39
CA GLY A 575 6.32 -17.11 -4.50
C GLY A 575 5.32 -16.82 -5.61
N SER A 576 4.84 -17.86 -6.27
CA SER A 576 3.83 -17.75 -7.33
C SER A 576 2.49 -17.35 -6.73
N THR A 577 1.79 -16.41 -7.35
CA THR A 577 0.49 -15.96 -6.85
C THR A 577 -0.54 -17.07 -7.01
N MET A 578 -1.46 -17.19 -6.05
CA MET A 578 -2.57 -18.14 -6.19
C MET A 578 -3.46 -17.78 -7.37
N GLU A 579 -3.59 -16.49 -7.69
CA GLU A 579 -4.33 -16.02 -8.86
C GLU A 579 -3.76 -16.63 -10.16
N SER A 580 -2.45 -16.51 -10.39
CA SER A 580 -1.80 -17.08 -11.58
C SER A 580 -1.88 -18.61 -11.60
N ILE A 581 -1.68 -19.28 -10.47
CA ILE A 581 -1.82 -20.75 -10.35
C ILE A 581 -3.25 -21.18 -10.72
N LEU A 582 -4.27 -20.52 -10.17
CA LEU A 582 -5.68 -20.87 -10.42
C LEU A 582 -6.10 -20.59 -11.86
N LEU A 583 -5.66 -19.48 -12.43
CA LEU A 583 -5.90 -19.16 -13.84
C LEU A 583 -5.28 -20.23 -14.76
N ASP A 584 -4.07 -20.67 -14.44
CA ASP A 584 -3.38 -21.72 -15.17
C ASP A 584 -4.11 -23.07 -15.09
N ILE A 585 -4.48 -23.51 -13.89
CA ILE A 585 -5.28 -24.72 -13.67
C ILE A 585 -6.60 -24.63 -14.45
N LYS A 586 -7.31 -23.51 -14.37
CA LYS A 586 -8.59 -23.31 -15.05
C LYS A 586 -8.46 -23.38 -16.57
N GLN A 587 -7.34 -22.92 -17.12
CA GLN A 587 -7.09 -22.92 -18.56
C GLN A 587 -6.62 -24.28 -19.07
N ARG A 588 -5.67 -24.94 -18.38
CA ARG A 588 -5.05 -26.19 -18.84
C ARG A 588 -5.77 -27.45 -18.38
N HIS A 589 -6.43 -27.38 -17.22
CA HIS A 589 -7.08 -28.51 -16.56
C HIS A 589 -8.55 -28.21 -16.25
N LYS A 590 -9.24 -27.58 -17.22
CA LYS A 590 -10.64 -27.14 -17.07
C LYS A 590 -11.59 -28.24 -16.55
N PRO A 591 -11.58 -29.49 -17.06
CA PRO A 591 -12.49 -30.53 -16.56
C PRO A 591 -12.29 -30.82 -15.08
N TRP A 592 -11.03 -30.97 -14.65
CA TRP A 592 -10.70 -31.18 -13.24
C TRP A 592 -11.05 -29.96 -12.39
N TYR A 593 -10.83 -28.75 -12.90
CA TYR A 593 -11.20 -27.53 -12.20
C TYR A 593 -12.73 -27.46 -11.97
N GLU A 594 -13.54 -27.79 -12.98
CA GLU A 594 -14.99 -27.81 -12.83
C GLU A 594 -15.44 -28.92 -11.85
N GLU A 595 -14.84 -30.09 -11.93
CA GLU A 595 -15.08 -31.19 -10.99
C GLU A 595 -14.74 -30.81 -9.54
N VAL A 596 -13.60 -30.20 -9.28
CA VAL A 596 -13.14 -29.91 -7.91
C VAL A 596 -13.76 -28.63 -7.35
N PHE A 597 -14.01 -27.61 -8.18
CA PHE A 597 -14.45 -26.29 -7.73
C PHE A 597 -15.93 -25.99 -7.95
N VAL A 598 -16.57 -26.53 -8.99
CA VAL A 598 -17.94 -26.19 -9.37
C VAL A 598 -18.95 -27.24 -8.89
N SER A 599 -18.58 -28.52 -8.87
CA SER A 599 -19.51 -29.63 -8.60
C SER A 599 -20.12 -29.68 -7.18
N GLN A 600 -19.60 -28.92 -6.21
CA GLN A 600 -20.07 -28.94 -4.83
C GLN A 600 -21.13 -27.88 -4.48
N GLN A 601 -21.43 -26.92 -5.35
CA GLN A 601 -22.46 -25.91 -5.08
C GLN A 601 -23.87 -26.28 -5.60
N ASP A 602 -24.00 -27.32 -6.43
CA ASP A 602 -25.27 -27.64 -7.09
C ASP A 602 -25.91 -28.98 -6.66
N VAL A 603 -25.38 -29.69 -5.65
CA VAL A 603 -25.94 -30.99 -5.21
C VAL A 603 -26.88 -30.88 -3.99
N GLU A 604 -26.93 -29.74 -3.31
CA GLU A 604 -27.80 -29.53 -2.12
C GLU A 604 -29.09 -28.72 -2.40
N MET A 605 -29.47 -28.54 -3.67
CA MET A 605 -30.72 -27.84 -4.08
C MET A 605 -31.56 -28.64 -5.09
N MET A 606 -31.55 -29.97 -4.99
CA MET A 606 -32.61 -30.81 -5.58
C MET A 606 -33.41 -31.43 -4.43
N SER A 607 -34.20 -30.59 -3.75
CA SER A 607 -35.26 -31.05 -2.87
C SER A 607 -36.48 -31.44 -3.69
N ASP A 608 -36.86 -32.71 -3.59
CA ASP A 608 -38.18 -33.33 -3.74
C ASP A 608 -39.36 -32.39 -4.05
N GLU A 609 -39.47 -31.89 -5.28
CA GLU A 609 -40.74 -31.52 -5.94
C GLU A 609 -40.56 -31.71 -7.44
N ASP A 610 -40.67 -32.96 -7.89
CA ASP A 610 -41.19 -33.35 -9.22
C ASP A 610 -41.03 -34.87 -9.39
N LEU A 611 -41.93 -35.63 -8.73
CA LEU A 611 -42.35 -36.97 -9.16
C LEU A 611 -43.72 -37.33 -8.59
#